data_AF-A0A9E4K5R6-F1
#
_entry.id   AF-A0A9E4K5R6-F1
#
_cell.length_a   1.000
_cell.length_b   1.000
_cell.length_c   1.000
_cell.angle_alpha   90.00
_cell.angle_beta   90.00
_cell.angle_gamma   90.00
#
_symmetry.space_group_name_H-M   'P 1'
#
loop_
_entity.id
_entity.type
_entity.pdbx_description
1 polymer ?
#
loop_
_entity_poly.entity_id
_entity_poly.type
_entity_poly.pdbx_seq_one_letter_code
_entity_poly.pdbx_strand_id
1 'polypeptide(L)'
;MNDEIPENGTMKVIDGVERIFYDGYWIKRYHAPVDNLSDKKLLIQSLTRRLFNHMEHGINIPGRLLDKVRTDYEIESDPRKKRVRGAMLAGALFNRAADIFKQLVELEACGVHIKPDNELMRTCGECLQEALELGKLARHRNGDAGIDELWGEPFKAFVMSIEDFYQSRYVKIALTMQNIDEVAEHMVGCLRNNHGLQEMESMIRHYACMARRKCEILRTDPDIFDAWVEFVVAGEAITRHTAEQAESKTGNDILDEFDARYMLEQGVELIADITRARTSMPSSTQQYLSLCEQFKSRKSRNVFN
;
A
#
# COMPACT_ATOMS: atom_id res chain seq x y z
N MET A 1 23.42 24.25 13.48
CA MET A 1 22.87 23.44 14.58
C MET A 1 22.83 22.01 14.08
N ASN A 2 23.56 21.10 14.72
CA ASN A 2 23.32 19.68 14.52
C ASN A 2 22.01 19.37 15.24
N ASP A 3 20.89 19.47 14.54
CA ASP A 3 19.64 18.93 15.09
C ASP A 3 19.84 17.41 15.16
N GLU A 4 19.96 16.90 16.39
CA GLU A 4 19.95 15.46 16.62
C GLU A 4 18.67 14.88 16.02
N ILE A 5 18.84 13.80 15.25
CA ILE A 5 17.71 13.07 14.69
C ILE A 5 16.90 12.51 15.87
N PRO A 6 15.58 12.82 15.97
CA PRO A 6 14.76 12.33 17.08
C PRO A 6 14.75 10.81 17.16
N GLU A 7 14.55 10.26 18.35
CA GLU A 7 14.36 8.81 18.51
C GLU A 7 12.97 8.39 18.02
N ASN A 8 12.86 7.16 17.50
CA ASN A 8 11.56 6.60 17.11
C ASN A 8 10.60 6.60 18.30
N GLY A 9 9.37 7.04 18.07
CA GLY A 9 8.36 7.25 19.11
C GLY A 9 8.36 8.66 19.72
N THR A 10 9.31 9.53 19.37
CA THR A 10 9.29 10.94 19.82
C THR A 10 8.01 11.63 19.35
N MET A 11 7.32 12.31 20.27
CA MET A 11 6.10 13.06 19.98
C MET A 11 6.35 14.57 19.93
N LYS A 12 5.72 15.26 18.99
CA LYS A 12 5.79 16.72 18.87
C LYS A 12 4.52 17.26 18.22
N VAL A 13 4.11 18.46 18.62
CA VAL A 13 3.07 19.21 17.91
C VAL A 13 3.72 20.01 16.79
N ILE A 14 3.31 19.78 15.55
CA ILE A 14 3.80 20.47 14.36
C ILE A 14 2.57 21.00 13.61
N ASP A 15 2.51 22.31 13.38
CA ASP A 15 1.38 22.99 12.74
C ASP A 15 0.02 22.67 13.40
N GLY A 16 0.02 22.55 14.75
CA GLY A 16 -1.17 22.23 15.53
C GLY A 16 -1.60 20.76 15.48
N VAL A 17 -0.83 19.88 14.83
CA VAL A 17 -1.12 18.44 14.73
C VAL A 17 -0.15 17.65 15.62
N GLU A 18 -0.69 16.76 16.45
CA GLU A 18 0.13 15.77 17.17
C GLU A 18 0.78 14.82 16.18
N ARG A 19 2.11 14.81 16.16
CA ARG A 19 2.91 13.94 15.29
C ARG A 19 3.84 13.05 16.11
N ILE A 20 4.12 11.87 15.58
CA ILE A 20 5.04 10.89 16.13
C ILE A 20 6.14 10.59 15.10
N PHE A 21 7.39 10.55 15.56
CA PHE A 21 8.55 10.36 14.70
C PHE A 21 8.86 8.87 14.50
N TYR A 22 8.99 8.43 13.26
CA TYR A 22 9.51 7.11 12.90
C TYR A 22 10.34 7.18 11.62
N ASP A 23 11.56 6.63 11.66
CA ASP A 23 12.43 6.38 10.51
C ASP A 23 12.60 7.58 9.55
N GLY A 24 12.73 8.79 10.12
CA GLY A 24 12.91 10.04 9.37
C GLY A 24 11.62 10.83 9.11
N TYR A 25 10.46 10.30 9.50
CA TYR A 25 9.15 10.88 9.19
C TYR A 25 8.39 11.31 10.43
N TRP A 26 7.85 12.54 10.41
CA TRP A 26 6.85 13.00 11.38
C TRP A 26 5.45 12.64 10.90
N ILE A 27 4.87 11.60 11.51
CA ILE A 27 3.60 11.02 11.08
C ILE A 27 2.47 11.53 11.97
N LYS A 28 1.33 11.89 11.39
CA LYS A 28 0.12 12.26 12.14
C LYS A 28 -0.28 11.13 13.10
N ARG A 29 -0.35 11.45 14.39
CA ARG A 29 -0.74 10.52 15.45
C ARG A 29 -2.27 10.42 15.52
N TYR A 30 -2.77 9.19 15.68
CA TYR A 30 -4.16 8.90 16.00
C TYR A 30 -4.23 8.23 17.36
N HIS A 31 -5.22 8.63 18.15
CA HIS A 31 -5.54 7.93 19.39
C HIS A 31 -6.23 6.62 19.06
N ALA A 32 -5.75 5.52 19.65
CA ALA A 32 -6.35 4.22 19.46
C ALA A 32 -7.76 4.17 20.08
N PRO A 33 -8.73 3.52 19.42
CA PRO A 33 -10.00 3.17 20.05
C PRO A 33 -9.82 2.29 21.29
N VAL A 34 -10.89 2.16 22.07
CA VAL A 34 -10.91 1.28 23.25
C VAL A 34 -10.74 -0.17 22.80
N ASP A 35 -9.93 -0.94 23.51
CA ASP A 35 -9.68 -2.34 23.20
C ASP A 35 -10.87 -3.22 23.60
N ASN A 36 -11.84 -3.37 22.70
CA ASN A 36 -13.03 -4.24 22.83
C ASN A 36 -13.36 -4.91 21.48
N LEU A 37 -14.18 -5.98 21.49
CA LEU A 37 -14.47 -6.72 20.26
C LEU A 37 -15.21 -5.89 19.20
N SER A 38 -16.05 -4.94 19.62
CA SER A 38 -16.81 -4.09 18.69
C SER A 38 -15.90 -3.16 17.89
N ASP A 39 -14.98 -2.45 18.55
CA ASP A 39 -14.00 -1.58 17.89
C ASP A 39 -12.98 -2.39 17.09
N LYS A 40 -12.57 -3.56 17.60
CA LYS A 40 -11.70 -4.49 16.88
C LYS A 40 -12.36 -5.00 15.59
N LYS A 41 -13.67 -5.26 15.61
CA LYS A 41 -14.47 -5.64 14.44
C LYS A 41 -14.48 -4.53 13.40
N LEU A 42 -14.72 -3.28 13.80
CA LEU A 42 -14.71 -2.14 12.89
C LEU A 42 -13.34 -1.93 12.25
N LEU A 43 -12.27 -2.07 13.05
CA LEU A 43 -10.89 -2.03 12.56
C LEU A 43 -10.64 -3.11 11.52
N ILE A 44 -10.87 -4.39 11.86
CA ILE A 44 -10.65 -5.53 10.96
C ILE A 44 -11.46 -5.35 9.68
N GLN A 45 -12.74 -4.97 9.74
CA GLN A 45 -13.57 -4.72 8.57
C GLN A 45 -13.04 -3.60 7.66
N SER A 46 -12.46 -2.54 8.25
CA SER A 46 -11.80 -1.48 7.48
C SER A 46 -10.58 -2.02 6.72
N LEU A 47 -9.74 -2.81 7.40
CA LEU A 47 -8.55 -3.45 6.82
C LEU A 47 -8.93 -4.47 5.74
N THR A 48 -9.97 -5.27 5.95
CA THR A 48 -10.51 -6.23 4.97
C THR A 48 -10.97 -5.55 3.68
N ARG A 49 -11.72 -4.45 3.81
CA ARG A 49 -12.14 -3.66 2.64
C ARG A 49 -10.93 -3.13 1.88
N ARG A 50 -9.90 -2.67 2.60
CA ARG A 50 -8.66 -2.20 1.98
C ARG A 50 -7.94 -3.34 1.25
N LEU A 51 -7.74 -4.48 1.92
CA LEU A 51 -7.14 -5.68 1.36
C LEU A 51 -7.77 -6.05 0.00
N PHE A 52 -9.08 -6.33 -0.04
CA PHE A 52 -9.73 -6.79 -1.28
C PHE A 52 -9.86 -5.72 -2.37
N ASN A 53 -9.81 -4.43 -2.02
CA ASN A 53 -9.80 -3.35 -3.02
C ASN A 53 -8.46 -3.25 -3.78
N HIS A 54 -7.39 -3.83 -3.22
CA HIS A 54 -6.04 -3.79 -3.78
C HIS A 54 -5.57 -5.11 -4.35
N MET A 55 -6.31 -6.20 -4.15
CA MET A 55 -5.95 -7.49 -4.71
C MET A 55 -6.56 -7.72 -6.11
N GLU A 56 -6.01 -8.69 -6.83
CA GLU A 56 -6.54 -9.16 -8.11
C GLU A 56 -8.03 -9.51 -8.01
N HIS A 57 -8.79 -9.18 -9.07
CA HIS A 57 -10.23 -9.34 -9.07
C HIS A 57 -10.65 -10.82 -8.95
N GLY A 58 -11.78 -11.05 -8.29
CA GLY A 58 -12.39 -12.39 -8.18
C GLY A 58 -11.90 -13.25 -7.02
N ILE A 59 -10.94 -12.79 -6.20
CA ILE A 59 -10.46 -13.55 -5.03
C ILE A 59 -11.29 -13.34 -3.76
N ASN A 60 -12.16 -12.33 -3.72
CA ASN A 60 -13.04 -12.06 -2.58
C ASN A 60 -14.20 -13.08 -2.54
N ILE A 61 -13.91 -14.30 -2.10
CA ILE A 61 -14.84 -15.43 -2.11
C ILE A 61 -15.58 -15.53 -0.76
N PRO A 62 -16.91 -15.69 -0.73
CA PRO A 62 -17.66 -15.86 0.52
C PRO A 62 -17.17 -17.03 1.37
N GLY A 63 -17.10 -16.85 2.70
CA GLY A 63 -16.61 -17.87 3.64
C GLY A 63 -17.44 -19.16 3.66
N ARG A 64 -18.73 -19.10 3.32
CA ARG A 64 -19.60 -20.28 3.15
C ARG A 64 -19.18 -21.22 2.01
N LEU A 65 -18.32 -20.77 1.09
CA LEU A 65 -17.81 -21.57 -0.02
C LEU A 65 -16.43 -22.19 0.26
N LEU A 66 -15.89 -22.03 1.47
CA LEU A 66 -14.54 -22.46 1.85
C LEU A 66 -14.22 -23.90 1.42
N ASP A 67 -15.08 -24.87 1.77
CA ASP A 67 -14.80 -26.29 1.51
C ASP A 67 -14.74 -26.58 0.02
N LYS A 68 -15.65 -25.99 -0.77
CA LYS A 68 -15.66 -26.11 -2.22
C LYS A 68 -14.37 -25.56 -2.83
N VAL A 69 -13.96 -24.36 -2.41
CA VAL A 69 -12.75 -23.70 -2.93
C VAL A 69 -11.50 -24.46 -2.52
N ARG A 70 -11.47 -25.04 -1.32
CA ARG A 70 -10.38 -25.89 -0.84
C ARG A 70 -10.23 -27.13 -1.71
N THR A 71 -11.31 -27.88 -1.95
CA THR A 71 -11.29 -29.05 -2.84
C THR A 71 -10.78 -28.67 -4.23
N ASP A 72 -11.29 -27.59 -4.80
CA ASP A 72 -10.88 -27.08 -6.11
C ASP A 72 -9.38 -26.73 -6.16
N TYR A 73 -8.82 -26.16 -5.09
CA TYR A 73 -7.40 -25.83 -4.97
C TYR A 73 -6.52 -27.09 -4.85
N GLU A 74 -6.95 -28.07 -4.05
CA GLU A 74 -6.19 -29.30 -3.79
C GLU A 74 -6.04 -30.16 -5.05
N ILE A 75 -7.12 -30.35 -5.82
CA ILE A 75 -7.13 -31.17 -7.04
C ILE A 75 -6.47 -30.50 -8.25
N GLU A 76 -6.26 -29.17 -8.20
CA GLU A 76 -5.65 -28.44 -9.30
C GLU A 76 -4.17 -28.80 -9.44
N SER A 77 -3.79 -29.22 -10.65
CA SER A 77 -2.43 -29.65 -10.98
C SER A 77 -1.67 -28.61 -11.80
N ASP A 78 -2.36 -27.73 -12.54
CA ASP A 78 -1.74 -26.65 -13.28
C ASP A 78 -1.23 -25.58 -12.30
N PRO A 79 0.09 -25.31 -12.21
CA PRO A 79 0.64 -24.38 -11.24
C PRO A 79 0.09 -22.95 -11.37
N ARG A 80 -0.23 -22.51 -12.60
CA ARG A 80 -0.74 -21.15 -12.87
C ARG A 80 -2.17 -21.01 -12.35
N LYS A 81 -3.00 -22.05 -12.56
CA LYS A 81 -4.37 -22.08 -12.02
C LYS A 81 -4.36 -22.29 -10.51
N LYS A 82 -3.46 -23.14 -9.99
CA LYS A 82 -3.34 -23.43 -8.56
C LYS A 82 -3.00 -22.17 -7.76
N ARG A 83 -2.16 -21.28 -8.30
CA ARG A 83 -1.92 -19.95 -7.71
C ARG A 83 -3.22 -19.15 -7.52
N VAL A 84 -4.02 -18.99 -8.58
CA VAL A 84 -5.28 -18.22 -8.54
C VAL A 84 -6.27 -18.86 -7.57
N ARG A 85 -6.41 -20.19 -7.61
CA ARG A 85 -7.25 -20.94 -6.67
C ARG A 85 -6.77 -20.80 -5.23
N GLY A 86 -5.46 -20.74 -5.00
CA GLY A 86 -4.88 -20.46 -3.69
C GLY A 86 -5.24 -19.07 -3.17
N ALA A 87 -5.18 -18.04 -4.03
CA ALA A 87 -5.63 -16.70 -3.68
C ALA A 87 -7.14 -16.64 -3.38
N MET A 88 -7.96 -17.38 -4.14
CA MET A 88 -9.39 -17.55 -3.86
C MET A 88 -9.64 -18.26 -2.53
N LEU A 89 -8.85 -19.30 -2.21
CA LEU A 89 -8.91 -20.01 -0.95
C LEU A 89 -8.55 -19.09 0.22
N ALA A 90 -7.51 -18.27 0.09
CA ALA A 90 -7.15 -17.24 1.05
C ALA A 90 -8.33 -16.29 1.31
N GLY A 91 -9.01 -15.82 0.26
CA GLY A 91 -10.19 -14.98 0.40
C GLY A 91 -11.37 -15.67 1.10
N ALA A 92 -11.62 -16.95 0.80
CA ALA A 92 -12.67 -17.73 1.47
C ALA A 92 -12.36 -17.96 2.96
N LEU A 93 -11.12 -18.29 3.30
CA LEU A 93 -10.64 -18.42 4.69
C LEU A 93 -10.81 -17.10 5.44
N PHE A 94 -10.37 -16.00 4.83
CA PHE A 94 -10.48 -14.68 5.41
C PHE A 94 -11.93 -14.31 5.70
N ASN A 95 -12.82 -14.49 4.73
CA ASN A 95 -14.24 -14.19 4.91
C ASN A 95 -14.91 -15.12 5.93
N ARG A 96 -14.49 -16.39 6.02
CA ARG A 96 -14.93 -17.29 7.10
C ARG A 96 -14.51 -16.76 8.47
N ALA A 97 -13.28 -16.29 8.62
CA ALA A 97 -12.82 -15.68 9.86
C ALA A 97 -13.64 -14.43 10.23
N ALA A 98 -13.93 -13.58 9.25
CA ALA A 98 -14.75 -12.37 9.44
C ALA A 98 -16.20 -12.72 9.87
N ASP A 99 -16.78 -13.77 9.27
CA ASP A 99 -18.12 -14.26 9.66
C ASP A 99 -18.12 -14.77 11.11
N ILE A 100 -17.13 -15.56 11.51
CA ILE A 100 -16.98 -16.04 12.89
C ILE A 100 -16.80 -14.88 13.87
N PHE A 101 -15.90 -13.94 13.55
CA PHE A 101 -15.64 -12.78 14.41
C PHE A 101 -16.88 -11.90 14.59
N LYS A 102 -17.69 -11.74 13.53
CA LYS A 102 -18.98 -11.05 13.61
C LYS A 102 -19.91 -11.73 14.63
N GLN A 103 -20.01 -13.05 14.62
CA GLN A 103 -20.85 -13.80 15.57
C GLN A 103 -20.34 -13.66 17.01
N LEU A 104 -19.03 -13.69 17.23
CA LEU A 104 -18.43 -13.48 18.55
C LEU A 104 -18.81 -12.13 19.17
N VAL A 105 -18.79 -11.06 18.35
CA VAL A 105 -19.20 -9.71 18.79
C VAL A 105 -20.70 -9.68 19.12
N GLU A 106 -21.53 -10.37 18.33
CA GLU A 106 -22.99 -10.46 18.58
C GLU A 106 -23.29 -11.22 19.88
N LEU A 107 -22.54 -12.28 20.19
CA LEU A 107 -22.65 -13.01 21.46
C LEU A 107 -22.26 -12.13 22.65
N GLU A 108 -21.14 -11.39 22.56
CA GLU A 108 -20.72 -10.47 23.62
C GLU A 108 -21.74 -9.35 23.87
N ALA A 109 -22.34 -8.80 22.80
CA ALA A 109 -23.41 -7.80 22.91
C ALA A 109 -24.66 -8.34 23.62
N CYS A 110 -24.91 -9.65 23.54
CA CYS A 110 -25.97 -10.34 24.29
C CYS A 110 -25.59 -10.66 25.75
N GLY A 111 -24.39 -10.26 26.21
CA GLY A 111 -23.90 -10.50 27.57
C GLY A 111 -23.12 -11.81 27.75
N VAL A 112 -22.79 -12.52 26.66
CA VAL A 112 -21.95 -13.73 26.73
C VAL A 112 -20.49 -13.32 26.90
N HIS A 113 -19.86 -13.75 27.99
CA HIS A 113 -18.43 -13.49 28.19
C HIS A 113 -17.57 -14.41 27.31
N ILE A 114 -16.92 -13.85 26.29
CA ILE A 114 -16.02 -14.58 25.38
C ILE A 114 -14.62 -14.59 25.98
N LYS A 115 -14.12 -15.78 26.33
CA LYS A 115 -12.75 -15.97 26.78
C LYS A 115 -11.77 -16.06 25.59
N PRO A 116 -10.48 -15.72 25.77
CA PRO A 116 -9.46 -15.88 24.73
C PRO A 116 -9.30 -17.31 24.19
N ASP A 117 -9.57 -18.33 25.01
CA ASP A 117 -9.48 -19.76 24.66
C ASP A 117 -10.76 -20.31 23.99
N ASN A 118 -11.74 -19.45 23.72
CA ASN A 118 -12.99 -19.80 23.04
C ASN A 118 -12.70 -20.49 21.70
N GLU A 119 -13.46 -21.55 21.41
CA GLU A 119 -13.26 -22.36 20.21
C GLU A 119 -13.46 -21.56 18.91
N LEU A 120 -14.46 -20.68 18.87
CA LEU A 120 -14.68 -19.80 17.71
C LEU A 120 -13.54 -18.80 17.55
N MET A 121 -12.96 -18.29 18.64
CA MET A 121 -11.76 -17.45 18.57
C MET A 121 -10.58 -18.22 17.98
N ARG A 122 -10.37 -19.47 18.40
CA ARG A 122 -9.31 -20.35 17.84
C ARG A 122 -9.52 -20.60 16.35
N THR A 123 -10.72 -21.02 15.93
CA THR A 123 -11.03 -21.25 14.51
C THR A 123 -10.89 -19.97 13.68
N CYS A 124 -11.27 -18.81 14.21
CA CYS A 124 -11.06 -17.52 13.56
C CYS A 124 -9.56 -17.25 13.33
N GLY A 125 -8.73 -17.47 14.35
CA GLY A 125 -7.27 -17.35 14.26
C GLY A 125 -6.64 -18.29 13.23
N GLU A 126 -7.03 -19.57 13.22
CA GLU A 126 -6.57 -20.57 12.25
C GLU A 126 -6.91 -20.17 10.81
N CYS A 127 -8.13 -19.69 10.57
CA CYS A 127 -8.55 -19.19 9.26
C CYS A 127 -7.70 -18.00 8.80
N LEU A 128 -7.43 -17.03 9.68
CA LEU A 128 -6.61 -15.87 9.34
C LEU A 128 -5.14 -16.24 9.10
N GLN A 129 -4.59 -17.18 9.89
CA GLN A 129 -3.22 -17.64 9.73
C GLN A 129 -3.02 -18.37 8.40
N GLU A 130 -3.94 -19.25 8.02
CA GLU A 130 -3.88 -19.92 6.72
C GLU A 130 -4.12 -18.94 5.56
N ALA A 131 -5.04 -17.98 5.72
CA ALA A 131 -5.27 -16.91 4.75
C ALA A 131 -4.01 -16.04 4.55
N LEU A 132 -3.24 -15.77 5.59
CA LEU A 132 -1.98 -15.04 5.50
C LEU A 132 -0.94 -15.79 4.65
N GLU A 133 -0.81 -17.10 4.84
CA GLU A 133 0.13 -17.92 4.08
C GLU A 133 -0.26 -18.04 2.61
N LEU A 134 -1.54 -18.33 2.32
CA LEU A 134 -2.04 -18.42 0.95
C LEU A 134 -2.14 -17.05 0.27
N GLY A 135 -2.30 -15.97 1.05
CA GLY A 135 -2.37 -14.59 0.57
C GLY A 135 -1.12 -14.15 -0.20
N LYS A 136 0.04 -14.77 0.06
CA LYS A 136 1.28 -14.58 -0.70
C LYS A 136 1.15 -14.96 -2.19
N LEU A 137 0.15 -15.77 -2.54
CA LEU A 137 -0.15 -16.16 -3.93
C LEU A 137 -0.98 -15.10 -4.67
N ALA A 138 -1.64 -14.20 -3.94
CA ALA A 138 -2.43 -13.12 -4.51
C ALA A 138 -1.51 -12.04 -5.09
N ARG A 139 -2.00 -11.38 -6.14
CA ARG A 139 -1.33 -10.25 -6.77
C ARG A 139 -2.07 -8.97 -6.45
N HIS A 140 -1.36 -7.85 -6.51
CA HIS A 140 -1.99 -6.54 -6.57
C HIS A 140 -2.87 -6.47 -7.84
N ARG A 141 -3.89 -5.63 -7.83
CA ARG A 141 -4.82 -5.45 -8.97
C ARG A 141 -4.14 -5.04 -10.30
N ASN A 142 -2.95 -4.45 -10.25
CA ASN A 142 -2.14 -4.16 -11.44
C ASN A 142 -1.39 -5.40 -12.00
N GLY A 143 -1.41 -6.53 -11.28
CA GLY A 143 -0.76 -7.79 -11.64
C GLY A 143 0.55 -8.09 -10.91
N ASP A 144 1.04 -7.16 -10.08
CA ASP A 144 2.32 -7.28 -9.37
C ASP A 144 2.26 -8.18 -8.14
N ALA A 145 3.40 -8.75 -7.80
CA ALA A 145 3.62 -9.51 -6.56
C ALA A 145 4.10 -8.58 -5.42
N GLY A 146 4.22 -9.13 -4.20
CA GLY A 146 4.86 -8.43 -3.08
C GLY A 146 3.96 -7.42 -2.36
N ILE A 147 2.66 -7.71 -2.30
CA ILE A 147 1.66 -6.94 -1.54
C ILE A 147 1.08 -7.75 -0.36
N ASP A 148 1.80 -8.79 0.06
CA ASP A 148 1.42 -9.75 1.10
C ASP A 148 1.24 -9.09 2.48
N GLU A 149 1.89 -7.96 2.75
CA GLU A 149 1.69 -7.19 3.99
C GLU A 149 0.21 -6.82 4.24
N LEU A 150 -0.60 -6.64 3.18
CA LEU A 150 -2.04 -6.37 3.33
C LEU A 150 -2.81 -7.54 3.94
N TRP A 151 -2.32 -8.77 3.83
CA TRP A 151 -2.90 -9.95 4.48
C TRP A 151 -2.51 -10.05 5.94
N GLY A 152 -1.34 -9.51 6.32
CA GLY A 152 -0.83 -9.54 7.69
C GLY A 152 -1.55 -8.56 8.61
N GLU A 153 -1.98 -7.40 8.12
CA GLU A 153 -2.60 -6.38 8.96
C GLU A 153 -3.88 -6.84 9.69
N PRO A 154 -4.88 -7.48 9.03
CA PRO A 154 -6.07 -7.90 9.76
C PRO A 154 -5.76 -9.00 10.78
N PHE A 155 -4.78 -9.86 10.50
CA PHE A 155 -4.32 -10.87 11.45
C PHE A 155 -3.63 -10.22 12.66
N LYS A 156 -2.73 -9.25 12.46
CA LYS A 156 -2.12 -8.44 13.53
C LYS A 156 -3.20 -7.76 14.36
N ALA A 157 -4.17 -7.10 13.70
CA ALA A 157 -5.30 -6.46 14.37
C ALA A 157 -6.19 -7.46 15.14
N PHE A 158 -6.21 -8.74 14.78
CA PHE A 158 -6.93 -9.78 15.50
C PHE A 158 -6.18 -10.28 16.74
N VAL A 159 -4.86 -10.48 16.66
CA VAL A 159 -4.05 -11.07 17.74
C VAL A 159 -3.51 -10.05 18.74
N MET A 160 -3.36 -8.78 18.34
CA MET A 160 -2.81 -7.71 19.17
C MET A 160 -3.93 -6.88 19.85
N SER A 161 -3.56 -6.07 20.84
CA SER A 161 -4.43 -4.98 21.30
C SER A 161 -4.57 -3.92 20.21
N ILE A 162 -5.64 -3.13 20.25
CA ILE A 162 -5.82 -2.02 19.29
C ILE A 162 -4.68 -0.98 19.43
N GLU A 163 -4.22 -0.68 20.64
CA GLU A 163 -3.11 0.25 20.87
C GLU A 163 -1.82 -0.25 20.21
N ASP A 164 -1.43 -1.50 20.46
CA ASP A 164 -0.21 -2.08 19.87
C ASP A 164 -0.29 -2.14 18.35
N PHE A 165 -1.48 -2.41 17.79
CA PHE A 165 -1.69 -2.35 16.35
C PHE A 165 -1.45 -0.93 15.82
N TYR A 166 -1.99 0.10 16.49
CA TYR A 166 -1.78 1.51 16.10
C TYR A 166 -0.30 1.90 16.19
N GLN A 167 0.43 1.44 17.20
CA GLN A 167 1.88 1.66 17.29
C GLN A 167 2.62 1.03 16.12
N SER A 168 2.30 -0.22 15.78
CA SER A 168 2.92 -0.92 14.63
C SER A 168 2.64 -0.22 13.29
N ARG A 169 1.50 0.47 13.18
CA ARG A 169 1.09 1.19 11.98
C ARG A 169 1.99 2.39 11.67
N TYR A 170 2.55 3.08 12.67
CA TYR A 170 3.43 4.23 12.42
C TYR A 170 4.71 3.81 11.71
N VAL A 171 5.33 2.71 12.13
CA VAL A 171 6.48 2.10 11.43
C VAL A 171 6.12 1.83 9.97
N LYS A 172 4.96 1.22 9.73
CA LYS A 172 4.50 0.88 8.37
C LYS A 172 4.21 2.12 7.50
N ILE A 173 3.67 3.19 8.09
CA ILE A 173 3.48 4.47 7.37
C ILE A 173 4.85 5.06 7.01
N ALA A 174 5.82 5.04 7.92
CA ALA A 174 7.19 5.50 7.65
C ALA A 174 7.81 4.74 6.47
N LEU A 175 7.76 3.41 6.48
CA LEU A 175 8.25 2.56 5.38
C LEU A 175 7.52 2.84 4.06
N THR A 176 6.23 3.15 4.11
CA THR A 176 5.45 3.51 2.92
C THR A 176 5.89 4.87 2.37
N MET A 177 6.11 5.86 3.25
CA MET A 177 6.63 7.19 2.86
C MET A 177 8.05 7.11 2.30
N GLN A 178 8.91 6.30 2.90
CA GLN A 178 10.25 6.02 2.40
C GLN A 178 10.23 5.43 1.00
N ASN A 179 9.34 4.46 0.74
CA ASN A 179 9.23 3.86 -0.58
C ASN A 179 8.72 4.86 -1.64
N ILE A 180 7.81 5.76 -1.27
CA ILE A 180 7.38 6.88 -2.15
C ILE A 180 8.57 7.78 -2.49
N ASP A 181 9.35 8.18 -1.49
CA ASP A 181 10.48 9.09 -1.66
C ASP A 181 11.60 8.43 -2.49
N GLU A 182 11.87 7.14 -2.29
CA GLU A 182 12.80 6.37 -3.10
C GLU A 182 12.42 6.42 -4.58
N VAL A 183 11.16 6.11 -4.92
CA VAL A 183 10.68 6.16 -6.31
C VAL A 183 10.83 7.57 -6.89
N ALA A 184 10.45 8.60 -6.12
CA ALA A 184 10.54 9.99 -6.55
C ALA A 184 11.99 10.46 -6.77
N GLU A 185 12.94 10.10 -5.91
CA GLU A 185 14.35 10.42 -6.11
C GLU A 185 14.94 9.70 -7.33
N HIS A 186 14.51 8.47 -7.62
CA HIS A 186 14.91 7.77 -8.84
C HIS A 186 14.37 8.44 -10.10
N MET A 187 13.11 8.92 -10.08
CA MET A 187 12.55 9.74 -11.17
C MET A 187 13.39 10.99 -11.40
N VAL A 188 13.67 11.77 -10.34
CA VAL A 188 14.51 12.98 -10.43
C VAL A 188 15.93 12.65 -10.90
N GLY A 189 16.51 11.55 -10.41
CA GLY A 189 17.85 11.11 -10.78
C GLY A 189 17.99 10.77 -12.27
N CYS A 190 16.92 10.31 -12.93
CA CYS A 190 16.91 10.07 -14.38
C CYS A 190 16.91 11.36 -15.21
N LEU A 191 16.45 12.45 -14.61
CA LEU A 191 16.29 13.72 -15.29
C LEU A 191 17.60 14.50 -15.39
N ARG A 192 18.43 14.52 -14.33
CA ARG A 192 19.59 15.42 -14.05
C ARG A 192 20.60 15.78 -15.17
N ASN A 193 20.53 15.20 -16.37
CA ASN A 193 21.43 15.49 -17.51
C ASN A 193 20.80 16.37 -18.63
N ASN A 194 19.57 16.85 -18.48
CA ASN A 194 18.90 17.75 -19.44
C ASN A 194 18.80 19.21 -18.91
N HIS A 195 18.89 20.23 -19.74
CA HIS A 195 18.95 21.64 -19.28
C HIS A 195 17.58 22.31 -18.95
N GLY A 196 16.46 21.57 -18.96
CA GLY A 196 15.09 22.11 -18.75
C GLY A 196 14.33 21.60 -17.51
N LEU A 197 15.04 21.17 -16.45
CA LEU A 197 14.53 20.18 -15.48
C LEU A 197 13.97 20.69 -14.15
N GLN A 198 14.15 21.97 -13.81
CA GLN A 198 13.77 22.44 -12.47
C GLN A 198 12.26 22.34 -12.24
N GLU A 199 11.45 22.56 -13.29
CA GLU A 199 10.00 22.44 -13.22
C GLU A 199 9.57 20.99 -12.96
N MET A 200 10.04 20.03 -13.78
CA MET A 200 9.70 18.61 -13.61
C MET A 200 10.18 18.06 -12.26
N GLU A 201 11.40 18.42 -11.83
CA GLU A 201 11.88 18.03 -10.49
C GLU A 201 10.96 18.56 -9.38
N SER A 202 10.53 19.82 -9.49
CA SER A 202 9.57 20.41 -8.54
C SER A 202 8.23 19.66 -8.55
N MET A 203 7.73 19.29 -9.72
CA MET A 203 6.47 18.54 -9.86
C MET A 203 6.56 17.15 -9.22
N ILE A 204 7.65 16.42 -9.44
CA ILE A 204 7.89 15.09 -8.84
C ILE A 204 7.97 15.19 -7.31
N ARG A 205 8.75 16.15 -6.80
CA ARG A 205 8.88 16.37 -5.35
C ARG A 205 7.55 16.77 -4.71
N HIS A 206 6.76 17.60 -5.40
CA HIS A 206 5.43 17.98 -4.96
C HIS A 206 4.48 16.77 -4.94
N TYR A 207 4.48 15.94 -5.98
CA TYR A 207 3.68 14.72 -6.05
C TYR A 207 4.02 13.74 -4.92
N ALA A 208 5.31 13.49 -4.65
CA ALA A 208 5.76 12.69 -3.51
C ALA A 208 5.27 13.26 -2.17
N CYS A 209 5.32 14.59 -1.99
CA CYS A 209 4.80 15.25 -0.80
C CYS A 209 3.30 15.00 -0.60
N MET A 210 2.49 15.15 -1.66
CA MET A 210 1.05 14.89 -1.61
C MET A 210 0.73 13.42 -1.36
N ALA A 211 1.51 12.52 -1.95
CA ALA A 211 1.42 11.08 -1.73
C ALA A 211 1.67 10.72 -0.24
N ARG A 212 2.72 11.27 0.39
CA ARG A 212 2.99 11.09 1.83
C ARG A 212 1.83 11.59 2.69
N ARG A 213 1.33 12.81 2.43
CA ARG A 213 0.15 13.38 3.12
C ARG A 213 -1.04 12.41 3.02
N LYS A 214 -1.29 11.87 1.82
CA LYS A 214 -2.41 10.96 1.58
C LYS A 214 -2.31 9.62 2.32
N CYS A 215 -1.10 9.12 2.56
CA CYS A 215 -0.83 7.86 3.28
C CYS A 215 -1.21 7.94 4.76
N GLU A 216 -0.93 9.04 5.43
CA GLU A 216 -1.20 9.18 6.87
C GLU A 216 -2.65 9.57 7.20
N ILE A 217 -3.37 10.23 6.28
CA ILE A 217 -4.75 10.69 6.49
C ILE A 217 -5.77 9.54 6.55
N LEU A 218 -6.72 9.57 7.47
CA LEU A 218 -7.85 8.64 7.56
C LEU A 218 -9.09 9.13 6.81
N ARG A 219 -10.01 8.23 6.48
CA ARG A 219 -11.30 8.58 5.85
C ARG A 219 -12.20 9.47 6.72
N THR A 220 -11.93 9.49 8.02
CA THR A 220 -12.63 10.28 9.03
C THR A 220 -12.03 11.66 9.22
N ASP A 221 -10.89 11.96 8.60
CA ASP A 221 -10.27 13.26 8.73
C ASP A 221 -11.02 14.33 7.91
N PRO A 222 -11.10 15.57 8.42
CA PRO A 222 -11.79 16.66 7.72
C PRO A 222 -11.13 17.03 6.39
N ASP A 223 -9.80 16.86 6.26
CA ASP A 223 -9.02 17.25 5.08
C ASP A 223 -8.82 16.11 4.07
N ILE A 224 -9.55 14.99 4.21
CA ILE A 224 -9.44 13.83 3.32
C ILE A 224 -9.71 14.17 1.85
N PHE A 225 -10.66 15.07 1.60
CA PHE A 225 -11.03 15.46 0.24
C PHE A 225 -9.91 16.26 -0.43
N ASP A 226 -9.39 17.28 0.24
CA ASP A 226 -8.31 18.13 -0.28
C ASP A 226 -7.05 17.31 -0.50
N ALA A 227 -6.67 16.46 0.47
CA ALA A 227 -5.52 15.58 0.33
C ALA A 227 -5.64 14.60 -0.83
N TRP A 228 -6.86 14.20 -1.21
CA TRP A 228 -7.08 13.37 -2.40
C TRP A 228 -7.00 14.18 -3.69
N VAL A 229 -7.63 15.36 -3.73
CA VAL A 229 -7.62 16.24 -4.90
C VAL A 229 -6.19 16.67 -5.23
N GLU A 230 -5.45 17.18 -4.26
CA GLU A 230 -4.06 17.61 -4.45
C GLU A 230 -3.17 16.46 -4.92
N PHE A 231 -3.33 15.27 -4.34
CA PHE A 231 -2.59 14.08 -4.74
C PHE A 231 -2.85 13.68 -6.20
N VAL A 232 -4.12 13.64 -6.62
CA VAL A 232 -4.47 13.27 -8.00
C VAL A 232 -3.97 14.33 -8.99
N VAL A 233 -4.22 15.61 -8.70
CA VAL A 233 -3.81 16.72 -9.58
C VAL A 233 -2.30 16.79 -9.72
N ALA A 234 -1.54 16.56 -8.65
CA ALA A 234 -0.08 16.55 -8.71
C ALA A 234 0.47 15.43 -9.61
N GLY A 235 -0.15 14.25 -9.58
CA GLY A 235 0.22 13.15 -10.49
C GLY A 235 -0.13 13.45 -11.96
N GLU A 236 -1.34 13.98 -12.20
CA GLU A 236 -1.78 14.40 -13.54
C GLU A 236 -0.95 15.54 -14.12
N ALA A 237 -0.41 16.42 -13.27
CA ALA A 237 0.45 17.50 -13.73
C ALA A 237 1.70 16.94 -14.42
N ILE A 238 2.33 15.90 -13.85
CA ILE A 238 3.50 15.24 -14.43
C ILE A 238 3.15 14.62 -15.79
N THR A 239 2.06 13.85 -15.87
CA THR A 239 1.66 13.16 -17.10
C THR A 239 1.19 14.11 -18.20
N ARG A 240 0.57 15.23 -17.83
CA ARG A 240 0.20 16.30 -18.78
C ARG A 240 1.44 16.97 -19.35
N HIS A 241 2.40 17.32 -18.50
CA HIS A 241 3.64 17.98 -18.92
C HIS A 241 4.45 17.09 -19.88
N THR A 242 4.55 15.79 -19.61
CA THR A 242 5.24 14.86 -20.52
C THR A 242 4.51 14.68 -21.85
N ALA A 243 3.18 14.73 -21.87
CA ALA A 243 2.41 14.70 -23.11
C ALA A 243 2.64 15.94 -23.98
N GLU A 244 2.60 17.13 -23.37
CA GLU A 244 2.85 18.42 -24.06
C GLU A 244 4.27 18.49 -24.64
N GLN A 245 5.28 18.00 -23.90
CA GLN A 245 6.65 17.91 -24.40
C GLN A 245 6.78 16.98 -25.61
N ALA A 246 6.15 15.80 -25.56
CA ALA A 246 6.18 14.84 -26.66
C ALA A 246 5.54 15.37 -27.96
N GLU A 247 4.48 16.17 -27.86
CA GLU A 247 3.81 16.78 -29.03
C GLU A 247 4.65 17.88 -29.69
N SER A 248 5.53 18.54 -28.92
CA SER A 248 6.34 19.66 -29.39
C SER A 248 7.61 19.26 -30.15
N LYS A 249 8.04 18.00 -30.07
CA LYS A 249 9.32 17.52 -30.63
C LYS A 249 9.16 16.75 -31.94
N THR A 250 10.07 17.01 -32.89
CA THR A 250 10.13 16.33 -34.20
C THR A 250 11.53 15.79 -34.49
N GLY A 251 11.64 14.62 -35.13
CA GLY A 251 12.91 14.05 -35.61
C GLY A 251 13.53 12.98 -34.70
N ASN A 252 14.86 12.88 -34.66
CA ASN A 252 15.59 11.83 -33.93
C ASN A 252 15.43 11.89 -32.39
N ASP A 253 14.94 12.99 -31.83
CA ASP A 253 14.66 13.18 -30.39
C ASP A 253 13.39 12.46 -29.90
N ILE A 254 12.56 11.92 -30.80
CA ILE A 254 11.26 11.35 -30.46
C ILE A 254 11.38 10.11 -29.56
N LEU A 255 12.36 9.22 -29.83
CA LEU A 255 12.51 7.98 -29.06
C LEU A 255 12.95 8.23 -27.62
N ASP A 256 13.87 9.17 -27.41
CA ASP A 256 14.37 9.53 -26.08
C ASP A 256 13.27 10.20 -25.23
N GLU A 257 12.36 10.95 -25.87
CA GLU A 257 11.20 11.56 -25.23
C GLU A 257 10.14 10.53 -24.86
N PHE A 258 9.86 9.56 -25.74
CA PHE A 258 8.95 8.44 -25.43
C PHE A 258 9.47 7.61 -24.25
N ASP A 259 10.77 7.30 -24.23
CA ASP A 259 11.41 6.56 -23.13
C ASP A 259 11.33 7.36 -21.82
N ALA A 260 11.54 8.68 -21.85
CA ALA A 260 11.45 9.56 -20.68
C ALA A 260 10.01 9.64 -20.15
N ARG A 261 9.04 9.83 -21.05
CA ARG A 261 7.61 9.84 -20.73
C ARG A 261 7.18 8.52 -20.10
N TYR A 262 7.53 7.39 -20.72
CA TYR A 262 7.20 6.07 -20.19
C TYR A 262 7.79 5.87 -18.78
N MET A 263 9.06 6.21 -18.56
CA MET A 263 9.71 6.12 -17.25
C MET A 263 9.00 6.98 -16.19
N LEU A 264 8.57 8.21 -16.54
CA LEU A 264 7.84 9.09 -15.62
C LEU A 264 6.43 8.57 -15.33
N GLU A 265 5.68 8.14 -16.34
CA GLU A 265 4.33 7.58 -16.17
C GLU A 265 4.35 6.33 -15.28
N GLN A 266 5.34 5.44 -15.46
CA GLN A 266 5.51 4.27 -14.60
C GLN A 266 5.85 4.64 -13.14
N GLY A 267 6.63 5.70 -12.92
CA GLY A 267 6.92 6.21 -11.57
C GLY A 267 5.68 6.82 -10.91
N VAL A 268 4.88 7.57 -11.68
CA VAL A 268 3.60 8.13 -11.21
C VAL A 268 2.63 7.03 -10.80
N GLU A 269 2.49 5.99 -11.62
CA GLU A 269 1.62 4.84 -11.36
C GLU A 269 2.06 4.07 -10.11
N LEU A 270 3.36 3.80 -9.96
CA LEU A 270 3.90 3.09 -8.80
C LEU A 270 3.67 3.85 -7.49
N ILE A 271 3.98 5.16 -7.45
CA ILE A 271 3.68 5.99 -6.27
C ILE A 271 2.18 5.98 -5.98
N ALA A 272 1.33 5.99 -7.01
CA ALA A 272 -0.12 5.92 -6.81
C ALA A 272 -0.58 4.58 -6.23
N ASP A 273 0.03 3.47 -6.62
CA ASP A 273 -0.27 2.16 -6.07
C ASP A 273 0.17 2.03 -4.61
N ILE A 274 1.40 2.42 -4.29
CA ILE A 274 1.93 2.49 -2.91
C ILE A 274 1.01 3.34 -2.03
N THR A 275 0.64 4.53 -2.51
CA THR A 275 -0.19 5.50 -1.77
C THR A 275 -1.60 4.99 -1.50
N ARG A 276 -2.25 4.41 -2.53
CA ARG A 276 -3.62 3.92 -2.39
C ARG A 276 -3.67 2.67 -1.51
N ALA A 277 -2.72 1.75 -1.66
CA ALA A 277 -2.62 0.54 -0.84
C ALA A 277 -2.16 0.81 0.60
N ARG A 278 -1.46 1.93 0.83
CA ARG A 278 -0.82 2.31 2.12
C ARG A 278 0.15 1.25 2.60
N THR A 279 0.96 0.78 1.69
CA THR A 279 1.98 -0.23 1.94
C THR A 279 3.10 -0.04 0.95
N SER A 280 4.34 -0.26 1.40
CA SER A 280 5.46 -0.37 0.48
C SER A 280 5.23 -1.52 -0.50
N MET A 281 5.75 -1.37 -1.71
CA MET A 281 5.67 -2.34 -2.80
C MET A 281 7.10 -2.65 -3.29
N PRO A 282 7.91 -3.38 -2.51
CA PRO A 282 9.34 -3.53 -2.75
C PRO A 282 9.64 -4.22 -4.09
N SER A 283 8.83 -5.22 -4.49
CA SER A 283 9.02 -5.90 -5.77
C SER A 283 8.77 -4.98 -6.97
N SER A 284 7.66 -4.23 -6.98
CA SER A 284 7.36 -3.25 -8.03
C SER A 284 8.38 -2.11 -8.04
N THR A 285 8.86 -1.70 -6.87
CA THR A 285 9.92 -0.69 -6.74
C THR A 285 11.22 -1.18 -7.37
N GLN A 286 11.66 -2.39 -7.08
CA GLN A 286 12.87 -2.95 -7.69
C GLN A 286 12.78 -3.03 -9.23
N GLN A 287 11.61 -3.40 -9.75
CA GLN A 287 11.37 -3.41 -11.20
C GLN A 287 11.45 -2.00 -11.80
N TYR A 288 10.84 -1.01 -11.14
CA TYR A 288 10.89 0.38 -11.56
C TYR A 288 12.31 0.97 -11.52
N LEU A 289 13.07 0.68 -10.47
CA LEU A 289 14.48 1.07 -10.35
C LEU A 289 15.30 0.48 -11.50
N SER A 290 15.03 -0.78 -11.88
CA SER A 290 15.68 -1.42 -13.03
C SER A 290 15.33 -0.71 -14.36
N LEU A 291 14.09 -0.24 -14.51
CA LEU A 291 13.66 0.59 -15.65
C LEU A 291 14.42 1.93 -15.68
N CYS A 292 14.56 2.60 -14.54
CA CYS A 292 15.33 3.84 -14.40
C CYS A 292 16.80 3.67 -14.82
N GLU A 293 17.45 2.59 -14.38
CA GLU A 293 18.84 2.34 -14.75
C GLU A 293 19.01 2.00 -16.24
N GLN A 294 18.08 1.25 -16.81
CA GLN A 294 18.06 1.02 -18.26
C GLN A 294 17.92 2.34 -19.03
N PHE A 295 17.01 3.21 -18.60
CA PHE A 295 16.83 4.54 -19.20
C PHE A 295 18.12 5.38 -19.17
N LYS A 296 18.76 5.50 -17.99
CA LYS A 296 20.04 6.21 -17.84
C LYS A 296 21.12 5.64 -18.75
N SER A 297 21.20 4.31 -18.87
CA SER A 297 22.21 3.64 -19.70
C SER A 297 22.04 3.94 -21.20
N ARG A 298 20.80 4.01 -21.70
CA ARG A 298 20.50 4.34 -23.11
C ARG A 298 20.84 5.79 -23.41
N LYS A 299 20.42 6.72 -22.55
CA LYS A 299 20.76 8.14 -22.70
C LYS A 299 22.26 8.38 -22.76
N SER A 300 23.03 7.78 -21.85
CA SER A 300 24.48 7.91 -21.87
C SER A 300 25.08 7.45 -23.20
N ARG A 301 24.58 6.37 -23.82
CA ARG A 301 25.07 5.89 -25.13
C ARG A 301 24.74 6.82 -26.29
N ASN A 302 23.58 7.47 -26.26
CA ASN A 302 23.17 8.43 -27.30
C ASN A 302 23.97 9.75 -27.23
N VAL A 303 24.54 10.11 -26.07
CA VAL A 303 25.39 11.31 -25.94
C VAL A 303 26.80 11.10 -26.53
N PHE A 304 27.25 9.85 -26.73
CA PHE A 304 28.58 9.53 -27.27
C PHE A 304 28.60 9.10 -28.74
N ASN A 305 27.46 9.17 -29.44
CA ASN A 305 27.32 8.94 -30.89
C ASN A 305 26.87 10.22 -31.60
#